data_AF-A0AAJ6HFV8-F1
#
_entry.id   AF-A0AAJ6HFV8-F1
#
_cell.length_a   1.000
_cell.length_b   1.000
_cell.length_c   1.000
_cell.angle_alpha   90.00
_cell.angle_beta   90.00
_cell.angle_gamma   90.00
#
_symmetry.space_group_name_H-M   'P 1'
#
loop_
_entity.id
_entity.type
_entity.pdbx_description
1 polymer ?
#
loop_
_entity_poly.entity_id
_entity_poly.type
_entity_poly.pdbx_seq_one_letter_code
_entity_poly.pdbx_strand_id
1 'polypeptide(L)'
;MHELDEQLRELIPRLRRFAVSLTRNSSSADDLVQSTLERAIVAWADKRIEGDLRAWLFSILYRQFLDAHRRNRRYARMLEFFTGRDDVQPSVERTVLAQSTLQAFDQLNTEQRALLLWVSVEGLSYKEVAEILKVPIGTVMSRLSRARQALRQLSDGEMTGPSLRRLK
;
A
#
# COMPACT_ATOMS: atom_id res chain seq x y z
N MET A 1 -26.92 4.69 10.84
CA MET A 1 -26.54 3.45 10.13
C MET A 1 -26.53 3.65 8.62
N HIS A 2 -27.59 4.22 8.03
CA HIS A 2 -27.67 4.47 6.58
C HIS A 2 -26.55 5.36 6.00
N GLU A 3 -26.22 6.47 6.66
CA GLU A 3 -25.16 7.40 6.19
C GLU A 3 -23.76 6.74 6.15
N LEU A 4 -23.44 5.90 7.14
CA LEU A 4 -22.19 5.15 7.15
C LEU A 4 -22.17 4.09 6.06
N ASP A 5 -23.28 3.37 5.85
CA ASP A 5 -23.38 2.35 4.80
C ASP A 5 -23.14 2.94 3.40
N GLU A 6 -23.71 4.12 3.12
CA GLU A 6 -23.50 4.83 1.87
C GLU A 6 -22.03 5.26 1.68
N GLN A 7 -21.43 5.88 2.70
CA GLN A 7 -20.01 6.25 2.67
C GLN A 7 -19.09 5.03 2.50
N LEU A 8 -19.39 3.91 3.16
CA LEU A 8 -18.62 2.68 3.00
C LEU A 8 -18.75 2.11 1.58
N ARG A 9 -19.95 2.10 0.99
CA ARG A 9 -20.17 1.66 -0.40
C ARG A 9 -19.35 2.46 -1.40
N GLU A 10 -19.25 3.78 -1.21
CA GLU A 10 -18.42 4.64 -2.05
C GLU A 10 -16.91 4.37 -1.89
N LEU A 11 -16.48 4.01 -0.68
CA LEU A 11 -15.07 3.76 -0.36
C LEU A 11 -14.61 2.34 -0.68
N ILE A 12 -15.50 1.35 -0.77
CA ILE A 12 -15.16 -0.05 -1.08
C ILE A 12 -14.31 -0.19 -2.35
N PRO A 13 -14.67 0.40 -3.50
CA PRO A 13 -13.85 0.30 -4.71
C PRO A 13 -12.44 0.89 -4.54
N ARG A 14 -12.30 1.96 -3.74
CA ARG A 14 -11.00 2.58 -3.42
C ARG A 14 -10.15 1.66 -2.54
N LEU A 15 -10.74 1.12 -1.48
CA LEU A 15 -10.09 0.15 -0.58
C LEU A 15 -9.64 -1.09 -1.35
N ARG A 16 -10.46 -1.60 -2.26
CA ARG A 16 -10.14 -2.76 -3.10
C ARG A 16 -8.96 -2.50 -4.03
N ARG A 17 -8.95 -1.37 -4.76
CA ARG A 17 -7.80 -1.01 -5.62
C ARG A 17 -6.51 -0.91 -4.81
N PHE A 18 -6.58 -0.29 -3.63
CA PHE A 18 -5.45 -0.21 -2.73
C PHE A 18 -5.01 -1.60 -2.25
N ALA A 19 -5.94 -2.45 -1.79
CA ALA A 19 -5.64 -3.81 -1.34
C ALA A 19 -4.99 -4.67 -2.44
N VAL A 20 -5.46 -4.58 -3.69
CA VAL A 20 -4.86 -5.27 -4.84
C VAL A 20 -3.42 -4.80 -5.06
N SER A 21 -3.15 -3.50 -4.96
CA SER A 21 -1.78 -2.98 -5.10
C SER A 21 -0.82 -3.49 -4.02
N LEU A 22 -1.33 -3.81 -2.82
CA LEU A 22 -0.51 -4.31 -1.72
C LEU A 22 -0.28 -5.81 -1.83
N THR A 23 -1.34 -6.56 -2.09
CA THR A 23 -1.37 -8.03 -2.07
C THR A 23 -0.94 -8.67 -3.39
N ARG A 24 -1.09 -7.96 -4.51
CA ARG A 24 -0.93 -8.48 -5.88
C ARG A 24 -1.81 -9.72 -6.19
N ASN A 25 -2.87 -9.94 -5.41
CA ASN A 25 -3.80 -11.05 -5.59
C ASN A 25 -5.22 -10.56 -5.29
N SER A 26 -6.15 -10.74 -6.23
CA SER A 26 -7.53 -10.26 -6.09
C SER A 26 -8.28 -10.90 -4.93
N SER A 27 -8.16 -12.23 -4.75
CA SER A 27 -8.81 -12.94 -3.65
C SER A 27 -8.30 -12.45 -2.30
N SER A 28 -6.98 -12.37 -2.12
CA SER A 28 -6.39 -11.86 -0.88
C SER A 28 -6.73 -10.38 -0.64
N ALA A 29 -6.91 -9.59 -1.70
CA ALA A 29 -7.36 -8.22 -1.59
C ALA A 29 -8.82 -8.13 -1.11
N ASP A 30 -9.70 -8.97 -1.64
CA ASP A 30 -11.11 -9.03 -1.26
C ASP A 30 -11.26 -9.45 0.21
N ASP A 31 -10.52 -10.47 0.66
CA ASP A 31 -10.47 -10.90 2.06
C ASP A 31 -9.98 -9.78 3.00
N LEU A 32 -8.95 -9.04 2.56
CA LEU A 32 -8.39 -7.93 3.31
C LEU A 32 -9.39 -6.77 3.43
N VAL A 33 -10.11 -6.44 2.34
CA VAL A 33 -11.18 -5.44 2.38
C VAL A 33 -12.30 -5.87 3.30
N GLN A 34 -12.77 -7.12 3.20
CA GLN A 34 -13.81 -7.66 4.08
C GLN A 34 -13.39 -7.54 5.56
N SER A 35 -12.19 -8.01 5.89
CA SER A 35 -11.64 -7.92 7.25
C SER A 35 -11.47 -6.47 7.74
N THR A 36 -11.21 -5.53 6.83
CA THR A 36 -11.14 -4.10 7.14
C THR A 36 -12.52 -3.57 7.51
N LEU A 37 -13.54 -3.88 6.71
CA LEU A 37 -14.91 -3.41 6.91
C LEU A 37 -15.53 -3.99 8.18
N GLU A 38 -15.34 -5.28 8.45
CA GLU A 38 -15.80 -5.92 9.69
C GLU A 38 -15.23 -5.19 10.91
N ARG A 39 -13.92 -4.94 10.92
CA ARG A 39 -13.25 -4.23 12.01
C ARG A 39 -13.69 -2.78 12.12
N ALA A 40 -13.93 -2.12 10.99
CA ALA A 40 -14.43 -0.76 10.93
C ALA A 40 -15.83 -0.65 11.52
N ILE A 41 -16.75 -1.57 11.16
CA ILE A 41 -18.13 -1.59 11.66
C ILE A 41 -18.15 -1.81 13.17
N VAL A 42 -17.37 -2.78 13.67
CA VAL A 42 -17.26 -3.05 15.12
C VAL A 42 -16.70 -1.82 15.85
N ALA A 43 -15.60 -1.24 15.37
CA ALA A 43 -15.00 -0.08 16.00
C ALA A 43 -15.90 1.16 15.97
N TRP A 44 -16.67 1.35 14.89
CA TRP A 44 -17.61 2.46 14.77
C TRP A 44 -18.79 2.34 15.75
N ALA A 45 -19.25 1.12 16.01
CA ALA A 45 -20.29 0.88 17.01
C ALA A 45 -19.83 1.28 18.42
N ASP A 46 -18.55 1.06 18.72
CA ASP A 46 -17.97 1.39 20.03
C ASP A 46 -17.61 2.87 20.18
N LYS A 47 -17.11 3.51 19.12
CA LYS A 47 -16.72 4.92 19.15
C LYS A 47 -16.83 5.57 17.77
N ARG A 48 -17.55 6.69 17.68
CA ARG A 48 -17.53 7.55 16.49
C ARG A 48 -16.11 8.06 16.21
N ILE A 49 -15.69 7.97 14.96
CA ILE A 49 -14.38 8.45 14.53
C ILE A 49 -14.40 9.97 14.48
N GLU A 50 -13.35 10.57 15.01
CA GLU A 50 -13.01 11.97 14.76
C GLU A 50 -12.01 12.02 13.60
N GLY A 51 -12.34 12.73 12.52
CA GLY A 51 -11.48 12.90 11.34
C GLY A 51 -12.01 12.28 10.05
N ASP A 52 -11.14 12.16 9.04
CA ASP A 52 -11.47 11.65 7.71
C ASP A 52 -11.68 10.12 7.74
N LEU A 53 -12.91 9.67 7.46
CA LEU A 53 -13.29 8.25 7.45
C LEU A 53 -12.39 7.44 6.49
N ARG A 54 -12.08 8.00 5.33
CA ARG A 54 -11.27 7.35 4.31
C ARG A 54 -9.84 7.12 4.79
N ALA A 55 -9.18 8.12 5.36
CA ALA A 55 -7.85 7.96 5.97
C ALA A 55 -7.86 6.93 7.10
N TRP A 56 -8.91 6.91 7.93
CA TRP A 56 -9.07 5.91 8.98
C TRP A 56 -9.20 4.48 8.42
N LEU A 57 -10.04 4.25 7.40
CA LEU A 57 -10.20 2.93 6.78
C LEU A 57 -8.89 2.45 6.14
N PHE A 58 -8.16 3.33 5.44
CA PHE A 58 -6.83 2.99 4.92
C PHE A 58 -5.84 2.63 6.03
N SER A 59 -5.96 3.27 7.21
CA SER A 59 -5.11 2.93 8.36
C SER A 59 -5.38 1.54 8.92
N ILE A 60 -6.66 1.11 8.97
CA ILE A 60 -7.03 -0.24 9.40
C ILE A 60 -6.50 -1.27 8.41
N LEU A 61 -6.80 -1.06 7.12
CA LEU A 61 -6.41 -1.95 6.03
C LEU A 61 -4.89 -2.15 5.99
N TYR A 62 -4.13 -1.04 6.01
CA TYR A 62 -2.68 -1.10 5.92
C TYR A 62 -2.04 -1.81 7.12
N ARG A 63 -2.58 -1.62 8.33
CA ARG A 63 -2.10 -2.34 9.53
C ARG A 63 -2.39 -3.83 9.44
N GLN A 64 -3.61 -4.20 9.05
CA GLN A 64 -3.96 -5.61 8.83
C GLN A 64 -3.04 -6.28 7.81
N PHE A 65 -2.75 -5.58 6.70
CA PHE A 65 -1.79 -6.05 5.71
C PHE A 65 -0.38 -6.27 6.30
N LEU A 66 0.15 -5.28 7.03
CA LEU A 66 1.48 -5.39 7.64
C LEU A 66 1.56 -6.53 8.66
N ASP A 67 0.53 -6.71 9.47
CA ASP A 67 0.46 -7.76 10.48
C ASP A 67 0.38 -9.15 9.84
N ALA A 68 -0.42 -9.32 8.77
CA ALA A 68 -0.45 -10.55 7.98
C ALA A 68 0.91 -10.83 7.33
N HIS A 69 1.54 -9.82 6.72
CA HIS A 69 2.84 -9.98 6.08
C HIS A 69 3.95 -10.34 7.07
N ARG A 70 3.96 -9.73 8.26
CA ARG A 70 4.91 -10.06 9.35
C ARG A 70 4.71 -11.49 9.86
N ARG A 71 3.46 -11.94 10.03
CA ARG A 71 3.13 -13.31 10.42
C ARG A 71 3.64 -14.30 9.37
N ASN A 72 3.33 -14.08 8.09
CA ASN A 72 3.76 -14.97 7.01
C ASN A 72 5.30 -15.08 6.93
N ARG A 73 6.03 -13.95 7.03
CA ARG A 73 7.50 -13.98 7.08
C ARG A 73 8.06 -14.67 8.32
N ARG A 74 7.35 -14.66 9.44
CA ARG A 74 7.74 -15.41 10.65
C ARG A 74 7.51 -16.91 10.45
N TYR A 75 6.38 -17.30 9.88
CA TYR A 75 6.08 -18.70 9.56
C TYR A 75 7.05 -19.28 8.54
N ALA A 76 7.37 -18.55 7.46
CA ALA A 76 8.35 -18.97 6.47
C ALA A 76 9.71 -19.26 7.11
N ARG A 77 10.24 -18.33 7.93
CA ARG A 77 11.49 -18.53 8.69
C ARG A 77 11.45 -19.71 9.65
N MET A 78 10.30 -19.98 10.26
CA MET A 78 10.13 -21.14 11.13
C MET A 78 10.17 -22.44 10.33
N LEU A 79 9.50 -22.47 9.17
CA LEU A 79 9.50 -23.62 8.29
C LEU A 79 10.88 -23.89 7.69
N GLU A 80 11.64 -22.85 7.33
CA GLU A 80 13.05 -22.94 6.92
C GLU A 80 13.89 -23.63 8.02
N PHE A 81 13.71 -23.20 9.28
CA PHE A 81 14.42 -23.80 10.43
C PHE A 81 14.08 -25.29 10.63
N PHE A 82 12.84 -25.71 10.37
CA PHE A 82 12.41 -27.11 10.56
C PHE A 82 12.66 -28.02 9.36
N THR A 83 12.68 -27.48 8.14
CA THR A 83 12.70 -28.29 6.91
C THR A 83 14.07 -28.33 6.22
N GLY A 84 15.00 -27.45 6.60
CA GLY A 84 16.36 -27.40 6.02
C GLY A 84 16.39 -27.20 4.49
N ARG A 85 15.26 -26.79 3.89
CA ARG A 85 15.12 -26.54 2.46
C ARG A 85 15.20 -25.05 2.19
N ASP A 86 16.14 -24.70 1.31
CA ASP A 86 16.18 -23.39 0.68
C ASP A 86 15.01 -23.24 -0.30
N ASP A 87 14.47 -22.03 -0.27
CA ASP A 87 13.61 -21.41 -1.26
C ASP A 87 12.11 -21.76 -1.25
N VAL A 88 11.35 -20.93 -0.54
CA VAL A 88 10.05 -20.45 -1.04
C VAL A 88 10.08 -18.92 -1.01
N GLN A 89 10.90 -18.31 -1.86
CA GLN A 89 10.53 -16.98 -2.33
C GLN A 89 9.15 -17.10 -3.00
N PRO A 90 8.17 -16.23 -2.68
CA PRO A 90 6.94 -16.20 -3.43
C PRO A 90 7.30 -15.91 -4.89
N SER A 91 7.08 -16.90 -5.75
CA SER A 91 7.31 -16.80 -7.19
C SER A 91 6.47 -15.63 -7.72
N VAL A 92 7.15 -14.53 -8.06
CA VAL A 92 6.54 -13.44 -8.81
C VAL A 92 6.37 -13.96 -10.24
N GLU A 93 5.29 -14.70 -10.47
CA GLU A 93 4.88 -15.05 -11.83
C GLU A 93 4.57 -13.75 -12.58
N ARG A 94 5.52 -13.39 -13.44
CA ARG A 94 5.46 -12.26 -14.36
C ARG A 94 4.37 -12.52 -15.39
N THR A 95 3.31 -11.72 -15.36
CA THR A 95 2.45 -11.53 -16.52
C THR A 95 2.91 -10.28 -17.27
N VAL A 96 3.35 -10.48 -18.51
CA VAL A 96 3.81 -9.44 -19.44
C VAL A 96 2.61 -8.92 -20.24
N LEU A 97 2.28 -7.63 -20.07
CA LEU A 97 2.22 -6.59 -21.11
C LEU A 97 1.12 -5.54 -20.81
N ALA A 98 1.53 -4.37 -20.29
CA ALA A 98 1.02 -3.04 -20.64
C ALA A 98 1.75 -1.93 -19.83
N GLN A 99 2.50 -1.08 -20.55
CA GLN A 99 2.99 0.27 -20.16
C GLN A 99 3.98 0.37 -18.98
N SER A 100 5.23 0.73 -19.29
CA SER A 100 6.43 0.74 -18.43
C SER A 100 6.25 1.25 -16.99
N THR A 101 5.39 2.24 -16.76
CA THR A 101 5.15 2.81 -15.42
C THR A 101 4.44 1.84 -14.47
N LEU A 102 3.48 1.03 -14.95
CA LEU A 102 2.78 0.07 -14.08
C LEU A 102 3.72 -1.07 -13.66
N GLN A 103 4.59 -1.51 -14.56
CA GLN A 103 5.63 -2.50 -14.23
C GLN A 103 6.67 -1.94 -13.26
N ALA A 104 7.08 -0.68 -13.44
CA ALA A 104 7.96 0.01 -12.50
C ALA A 104 7.29 0.16 -11.13
N PHE A 105 6.00 0.49 -11.10
CA PHE A 105 5.22 0.59 -9.87
C PHE A 105 5.12 -0.76 -9.15
N ASP A 106 4.90 -1.86 -9.88
CA ASP A 106 4.85 -3.19 -9.29
C ASP A 106 6.20 -3.57 -8.66
N GLN A 107 7.33 -3.12 -9.20
CA GLN A 107 8.64 -3.40 -8.63
C GLN A 107 8.94 -2.65 -7.33
N LEU A 108 8.18 -1.60 -7.00
CA LEU A 108 8.36 -0.88 -5.73
C LEU A 108 8.07 -1.78 -4.53
N ASN A 109 8.67 -1.45 -3.39
CA ASN A 109 8.27 -2.09 -2.15
C ASN A 109 6.87 -1.63 -1.72
N THR A 110 6.23 -2.40 -0.83
CA THR A 110 4.87 -2.14 -0.40
C THR A 110 4.67 -0.73 0.18
N GLU A 111 5.61 -0.24 0.97
CA GLU A 111 5.49 1.09 1.59
C GLU A 111 5.56 2.21 0.54
N GLN A 112 6.44 2.09 -0.45
CA GLN A 112 6.54 3.03 -1.56
C GLN A 112 5.26 3.05 -2.39
N ARG A 113 4.71 1.87 -2.74
CA ARG A 113 3.42 1.77 -3.43
C ARG A 113 2.30 2.44 -2.64
N ALA A 114 2.25 2.18 -1.33
CA ALA A 114 1.22 2.73 -0.47
C ALA A 114 1.25 4.26 -0.43
N LEU A 115 2.44 4.84 -0.22
CA LEU A 115 2.65 6.29 -0.21
C LEU A 115 2.22 6.95 -1.53
N LEU A 116 2.58 6.35 -2.67
CA LEU A 116 2.27 6.91 -3.98
C LEU A 116 0.76 6.86 -4.26
N LEU A 117 0.09 5.76 -3.91
CA LEU A 117 -1.36 5.63 -4.11
C LEU A 117 -2.15 6.58 -3.21
N TRP A 118 -1.83 6.64 -1.92
CA TRP A 118 -2.53 7.53 -1.00
C TRP A 118 -2.47 8.99 -1.45
N VAL A 119 -1.29 9.47 -1.83
CA VAL A 119 -1.13 10.87 -2.23
C VAL A 119 -1.62 11.13 -3.65
N SER A 120 -1.28 10.27 -4.61
CA SER A 120 -1.45 10.59 -6.04
C SER A 120 -2.76 10.09 -6.62
N VAL A 121 -3.36 9.04 -6.04
CA VAL A 121 -4.62 8.44 -6.52
C VAL A 121 -5.76 8.77 -5.57
N GLU A 122 -5.54 8.59 -4.27
CA GLU A 122 -6.59 8.82 -3.28
C GLU A 122 -6.69 10.30 -2.87
N GLY A 123 -5.63 11.09 -3.09
CA GLY A 123 -5.60 12.51 -2.79
C GLY A 123 -5.52 12.83 -1.30
N LEU A 124 -4.97 11.92 -0.50
CA LEU A 124 -4.72 12.16 0.92
C LEU A 124 -3.63 13.22 1.09
N SER A 125 -3.86 14.14 2.02
CA SER A 125 -2.86 15.10 2.49
C SER A 125 -1.71 14.38 3.19
N TYR A 126 -0.55 15.03 3.25
CA TYR A 126 0.59 14.48 3.98
C TYR A 126 0.32 14.31 5.48
N LYS A 127 -0.61 15.11 6.03
CA LYS A 127 -1.05 14.98 7.43
C LYS A 127 -1.85 13.69 7.64
N GLU A 128 -2.83 13.40 6.78
CA GLU A 128 -3.61 12.15 6.85
C GLU A 128 -2.70 10.91 6.67
N VAL A 129 -1.75 10.97 5.73
CA VAL A 129 -0.77 9.89 5.54
C VAL A 129 0.13 9.71 6.77
N ALA A 130 0.53 10.81 7.42
CA ALA A 130 1.29 10.78 8.67
C ALA A 130 0.50 10.11 9.80
N GLU A 131 -0.79 10.38 9.90
CA GLU A 131 -1.70 9.75 10.87
C GLU A 131 -1.88 8.25 10.60
N ILE A 132 -2.03 7.86 9.33
CA ILE A 132 -2.09 6.44 8.91
C ILE A 132 -0.83 5.70 9.37
N LEU A 133 0.34 6.24 9.03
CA LEU A 133 1.65 5.64 9.27
C LEU A 133 2.16 5.81 10.70
N LYS A 134 1.54 6.70 11.50
CA LYS A 134 2.01 7.09 12.84
C LYS A 134 3.46 7.61 12.83
N VAL A 135 3.78 8.50 11.89
CA VAL A 135 5.11 9.13 11.76
C VAL A 135 4.97 10.65 11.58
N PRO A 136 6.03 11.45 11.81
CA PRO A 136 6.00 12.88 11.53
C PRO A 136 5.73 13.20 10.05
N ILE A 137 5.06 14.32 9.76
CA ILE A 137 4.76 14.77 8.39
C ILE A 137 6.03 14.94 7.53
N GLY A 138 7.13 15.42 8.12
CA GLY A 138 8.43 15.52 7.43
C GLY A 138 9.00 14.17 7.02
N THR A 139 8.73 13.11 7.80
CA THR A 139 9.10 11.74 7.45
C THR A 139 8.31 11.28 6.22
N VAL A 140 7.01 11.57 6.14
CA VAL A 140 6.17 11.28 4.97
C VAL A 140 6.75 11.94 3.72
N MET A 141 7.07 13.24 3.78
CA MET A 141 7.66 13.98 2.66
C MET A 141 8.96 13.31 2.18
N SER A 142 9.87 12.98 3.11
CA SER A 142 11.15 12.35 2.77
C SER A 142 10.99 10.94 2.16
N ARG A 143 10.00 10.16 2.62
CA ARG A 143 9.72 8.81 2.11
C ARG A 143 9.01 8.86 0.76
N LEU A 144 8.07 9.78 0.59
CA LEU A 144 7.38 10.01 -0.68
C LEU A 144 8.37 10.48 -1.77
N SER A 145 9.29 11.38 -1.44
CA SER A 145 10.36 11.79 -2.35
C SER A 145 11.18 10.59 -2.84
N ARG A 146 11.62 9.74 -1.91
CA ARG A 146 12.34 8.49 -2.22
C ARG A 146 11.50 7.50 -3.04
N ALA A 147 10.20 7.38 -2.76
CA ALA A 147 9.29 6.54 -3.54
C ALA A 147 9.13 7.05 -4.99
N ARG A 148 8.99 8.37 -5.19
CA ARG A 148 8.95 8.98 -6.52
C ARG A 148 10.26 8.79 -7.28
N GLN A 149 11.40 8.92 -6.59
CA GLN A 149 12.71 8.67 -7.18
C GLN A 149 12.86 7.21 -7.62
N ALA A 150 12.48 6.26 -6.77
CA ALA A 150 12.51 4.84 -7.10
C ALA A 150 11.60 4.52 -8.31
N LEU A 151 10.39 5.08 -8.35
CA LEU A 151 9.49 4.88 -9.48
C LEU A 151 10.09 5.42 -10.78
N ARG A 152 10.71 6.61 -10.73
CA ARG A 152 11.42 7.19 -11.89
C ARG A 152 12.56 6.30 -12.33
N GLN A 153 13.45 5.89 -11.43
CA GLN A 153 14.58 5.01 -11.77
C GLN A 153 14.12 3.69 -12.42
N LEU A 154 13.03 3.10 -11.92
CA LEU A 154 12.46 1.87 -12.48
C LEU A 154 11.74 2.10 -13.82
N SER A 155 11.22 3.31 -14.06
CA SER A 155 10.56 3.70 -15.32
C SER A 155 11.57 4.15 -16.39
N ASP A 156 12.65 4.81 -15.96
CA ASP A 156 13.68 5.45 -16.80
C ASP A 156 14.70 4.43 -17.35
N GLY A 157 14.50 3.13 -17.10
CA GLY A 157 15.20 2.04 -17.80
C GLY A 157 15.00 2.01 -19.33
N GLU A 158 14.20 2.93 -19.90
CA GLU A 158 14.09 3.22 -21.34
C GLU A 158 14.07 4.73 -21.69
N MET A 159 14.34 5.67 -20.77
CA MET A 159 14.31 7.11 -21.11
C MET A 159 15.49 7.89 -20.54
N THR A 160 16.45 8.18 -21.41
CA THR A 160 17.46 9.23 -21.23
C THR A 160 16.78 10.60 -20.99
N GLY A 161 17.10 11.25 -19.87
CA GLY A 161 16.72 12.63 -19.56
C GLY A 161 17.79 13.33 -18.70
N PRO A 162 17.99 14.66 -18.87
CA PRO A 162 19.29 15.20 -19.24
C PRO A 162 20.25 15.48 -18.07
N SER A 163 21.53 15.32 -18.36
CA SER A 163 22.64 15.83 -17.55
C SER A 163 22.55 17.34 -17.42
N LEU A 164 22.29 17.83 -16.21
CA LEU A 164 22.47 19.24 -15.88
C LEU A 164 23.96 19.59 -16.00
N ARG A 165 24.33 20.22 -17.12
CA ARG A 165 25.61 20.93 -17.24
C ARG A 165 25.63 22.04 -16.19
N ARG A 166 26.49 21.93 -15.19
CA ARG A 166 26.89 23.09 -14.38
C ARG A 166 27.68 24.02 -15.30
N LEU A 167 27.14 25.20 -15.57
CA LEU A 167 27.88 26.32 -16.13
C LEU A 167 28.84 26.86 -15.06
N LYS A 168 30.05 27.21 -15.51
CA LYS A 168 31.16 27.77 -14.73
C LYS A 168 30.75 29.08 -14.05
#